data_AF-A0A2P5LVW4-F1
#
_entry.id   AF-A0A2P5LVW4-F1
#
_cell.length_a   1.000
_cell.length_b   1.000
_cell.length_c   1.000
_cell.angle_alpha   90.00
_cell.angle_beta   90.00
_cell.angle_gamma   90.00
#
_symmetry.space_group_name_H-M   'P 1'
#
loop_
_entity.id
_entity.type
_entity.pdbx_description
1 polymer ?
#
loop_
_entity_poly.entity_id
_entity_poly.type
_entity_poly.pdbx_seq_one_letter_code
_entity_poly.pdbx_strand_id
1 'polypeptide(L)'
;MVMVSCPDVEGVDNVYLAFKDGSRRRQPVPGGGLIPALERLAMPPTLSSPEPGRKKPLVGLFILTFLLSGCAIATPFRDNPEARAQAGPAIAAITEAQLGADRAARNRFWEGTRRVEQALMQQPGFLGYSIRREILGDRAWTMTVWQSEADLVRFVQSGVHREAIGIGRPALVSGRFARVPLAPGERSLSWARALEAIENGRNLYE
;
A
#
# COMPACT_ATOMS: atom_id res chain seq x y z
N MET A 1 15.18 2.15 3.23
CA MET A 1 14.12 1.75 4.18
C MET A 1 12.85 1.53 3.37
N VAL A 2 12.16 0.41 3.55
CA VAL A 2 10.94 0.07 2.82
C VAL A 2 9.84 -0.18 3.85
N MET A 3 8.68 0.44 3.68
CA MET A 3 7.54 0.25 4.58
C MET A 3 6.69 -0.90 4.07
N VAL A 4 6.47 -1.90 4.91
CA VAL A 4 5.53 -2.99 4.64
C VAL A 4 4.33 -2.78 5.55
N SER A 5 3.13 -2.81 4.98
CA SER A 5 1.86 -2.67 5.70
C SER A 5 1.01 -3.88 5.35
N CYS A 6 0.55 -4.60 6.36
CA CYS A 6 -0.33 -5.76 6.21
C CYS A 6 -1.60 -5.49 7.02
N PRO A 7 -2.79 -5.77 6.45
CA PRO A 7 -4.04 -5.71 7.21
C PRO A 7 -4.03 -6.82 8.27
N ASP A 8 -4.32 -6.47 9.52
CA ASP A 8 -4.49 -7.45 10.61
C ASP A 8 -5.95 -7.93 10.73
N VAL A 9 -6.20 -8.93 11.58
CA VAL A 9 -7.51 -9.60 11.76
C VAL A 9 -8.66 -8.64 12.14
N GLU A 10 -8.33 -7.42 12.59
CA GLU A 10 -9.29 -6.37 12.99
C GLU A 10 -9.39 -5.19 12.00
N GLY A 11 -8.75 -5.26 10.83
CA GLY A 11 -8.82 -4.20 9.81
C GLY A 11 -7.96 -2.96 10.12
N VAL A 12 -7.03 -3.05 11.07
CA VAL A 12 -6.07 -1.98 11.39
C VAL A 12 -4.74 -2.26 10.66
N ASP A 13 -4.28 -1.30 9.87
CA ASP A 13 -3.00 -1.39 9.15
C ASP A 13 -1.81 -1.28 10.11
N ASN A 14 -1.11 -2.39 10.34
CA ASN A 14 0.16 -2.37 11.06
C ASN A 14 1.32 -2.01 10.11
N VAL A 15 2.05 -0.92 10.41
CA VAL A 15 3.23 -0.48 9.63
C VAL A 15 4.49 -1.11 10.22
N TYR A 16 5.14 -1.97 9.44
CA TYR A 16 6.42 -2.58 9.81
C TYR A 16 7.57 -1.93 9.02
N LEU A 17 8.61 -1.49 9.74
CA LEU A 17 9.87 -1.05 9.15
C LEU A 17 10.75 -2.28 8.87
N ALA A 18 11.01 -2.55 7.60
CA ALA A 18 12.01 -3.55 7.22
C ALA A 18 13.40 -2.88 7.08
N PHE A 19 14.31 -3.21 8.00
CA PHE A 19 15.72 -2.84 7.92
C PHE A 19 16.50 -3.86 7.07
N LYS A 20 17.55 -3.40 6.39
CA LYS A 20 18.36 -4.19 5.44
C LYS A 20 19.03 -5.42 6.07
N ASP A 21 19.08 -5.52 7.41
CA ASP A 21 19.72 -6.60 8.15
C ASP A 21 18.77 -7.75 8.57
N GLY A 22 17.46 -7.62 8.34
CA GLY A 22 16.48 -8.67 8.68
C GLY A 22 15.96 -8.64 10.13
N SER A 23 16.46 -7.74 10.99
CA SER A 23 15.92 -7.56 12.33
C SER A 23 14.53 -6.88 12.32
N ARG A 24 13.53 -7.61 12.81
CA ARG A 24 12.17 -7.10 13.08
C ARG A 24 12.15 -6.58 14.53
N ARG A 25 12.05 -5.27 14.75
CA ARG A 25 11.71 -4.72 16.07
C ARG A 25 10.26 -4.23 16.05
N ARG A 26 9.43 -4.77 16.95
CA ARG A 26 8.16 -4.14 17.33
C ARG A 26 8.48 -2.95 18.23
N GLN A 27 7.86 -1.80 17.99
CA GLN A 27 7.77 -0.76 19.01
C GLN A 27 6.60 -1.12 19.94
N PRO A 28 6.80 -1.22 21.26
CA PRO A 28 5.70 -1.36 22.21
C PRO A 28 4.99 0.00 22.40
N VAL A 29 3.67 -0.04 22.36
CA VAL A 29 2.78 1.04 22.81
C VAL A 29 2.77 1.02 24.34
N PRO A 30 2.95 2.16 25.05
CA PRO A 30 2.90 2.18 26.50
C PRO A 30 1.45 2.36 26.98
N GLY A 31 0.94 1.42 27.77
CA GLY A 31 -0.27 1.62 28.59
C GLY A 31 -1.18 0.39 28.65
N GLY A 32 -1.34 -0.18 29.83
CA GLY A 32 -2.33 -1.24 30.09
C GLY A 32 -1.94 -2.10 31.28
N GLY A 33 -2.48 -1.75 32.45
CA GLY A 33 -2.10 -2.29 33.75
C GLY A 33 -2.61 -3.70 34.07
N LEU A 34 -2.03 -4.20 35.16
CA LEU A 34 -2.23 -5.44 35.91
C LEU A 34 -3.70 -5.77 36.27
N ILE A 35 -4.06 -7.06 36.19
CA ILE A 35 -4.98 -7.73 37.13
C ILE A 35 -4.43 -9.14 37.44
N PRO A 36 -4.35 -9.58 38.72
CA PRO A 36 -3.83 -10.88 39.13
C PRO A 36 -4.89 -11.97 39.41
N ALA A 37 -4.34 -13.18 39.46
CA ALA A 37 -4.75 -14.52 39.89
C ALA A 37 -5.93 -14.79 40.86
N LEU A 38 -6.37 -16.07 40.81
CA LEU A 38 -6.71 -17.06 41.88
C LEU A 38 -8.05 -17.77 41.62
N GLU A 39 -8.04 -19.09 41.34
CA GLU A 39 -8.19 -20.21 42.30
C GLU A 39 -9.70 -20.56 42.47
N ARG A 40 -10.25 -21.77 42.26
CA ARG A 40 -9.97 -23.05 42.94
C ARG A 40 -10.90 -24.18 42.42
N LEU A 41 -10.38 -25.42 42.43
CA LEU A 41 -11.00 -26.74 42.74
C LEU A 41 -12.34 -27.19 42.10
N ALA A 42 -12.30 -28.30 41.35
CA ALA A 42 -12.78 -29.64 41.79
C ALA A 42 -12.86 -30.65 40.62
N MET A 43 -12.50 -31.90 40.88
CA MET A 43 -12.65 -33.11 40.05
C MET A 43 -12.78 -34.30 41.02
N PRO A 44 -13.16 -35.53 40.60
CA PRO A 44 -14.23 -36.03 39.70
C PRO A 44 -15.01 -37.14 40.50
N PRO A 45 -15.61 -38.26 39.99
CA PRO A 45 -15.71 -38.81 38.63
C PRO A 45 -17.10 -39.35 38.22
N THR A 46 -17.24 -39.68 36.93
CA THR A 46 -18.17 -40.74 36.49
C THR A 46 -17.65 -41.36 35.20
N LEU A 47 -17.43 -42.67 35.25
CA LEU A 47 -17.07 -43.54 34.14
C LEU A 47 -18.31 -43.79 33.26
N SER A 48 -18.17 -43.64 31.93
CA SER A 48 -18.95 -44.42 30.96
C SER A 48 -18.26 -44.45 29.60
N SER A 49 -17.70 -45.62 29.29
CA SER A 49 -17.66 -46.37 28.01
C SER A 49 -17.36 -45.71 26.64
N PRO A 50 -16.88 -46.54 25.66
CA PRO A 50 -16.07 -46.09 24.52
C PRO A 50 -16.86 -45.88 23.21
N GLU A 51 -16.14 -45.43 22.17
CA GLU A 51 -16.44 -45.35 20.70
C GLU A 51 -16.43 -43.89 20.16
N PRO A 52 -16.19 -43.63 18.85
CA PRO A 52 -15.17 -44.14 17.93
C PRO A 52 -14.37 -43.01 17.23
N GLY A 53 -13.18 -43.34 16.70
CA GLY A 53 -12.56 -42.71 15.52
C GLY A 53 -12.61 -41.18 15.35
N ARG A 54 -11.94 -40.42 16.23
CA ARG A 54 -11.74 -38.96 16.07
C ARG A 54 -10.72 -38.66 14.96
N LYS A 55 -11.18 -38.50 13.72
CA LYS A 55 -10.37 -37.87 12.66
C LYS A 55 -10.07 -36.43 13.09
N LYS A 56 -8.79 -36.13 13.36
CA LYS A 56 -8.32 -34.77 13.68
C LYS A 56 -8.72 -33.86 12.51
N PRO A 57 -9.46 -32.76 12.74
CA PRO A 57 -9.81 -31.86 11.66
C PRO A 57 -8.52 -31.20 11.16
N LEU A 58 -8.16 -31.50 9.91
CA LEU A 58 -7.16 -30.81 9.10
C LEU A 58 -7.69 -29.41 8.72
N VAL A 59 -8.18 -28.65 9.70
CA VAL A 59 -8.87 -27.36 9.54
C VAL A 59 -7.98 -26.19 10.01
N GLY A 60 -6.72 -26.47 10.38
CA GLY A 60 -5.76 -25.43 10.79
C GLY A 60 -4.95 -24.79 9.66
N LEU A 61 -4.94 -25.36 8.44
CA LEU A 61 -4.00 -24.95 7.38
C LEU A 61 -4.57 -23.96 6.36
N PHE A 62 -5.90 -23.76 6.30
CA PHE A 62 -6.52 -22.84 5.32
C PHE A 62 -6.65 -21.39 5.80
N ILE A 63 -6.53 -21.10 7.10
CA ILE A 63 -6.68 -19.74 7.64
C ILE A 63 -5.41 -18.89 7.44
N LEU A 64 -4.22 -19.51 7.34
CA LEU A 64 -2.97 -18.76 7.19
C LEU A 64 -2.76 -18.19 5.77
N THR A 65 -3.35 -18.80 4.74
CA THR A 65 -3.15 -18.39 3.34
C THR A 65 -3.95 -17.12 2.98
N PHE A 66 -5.05 -16.82 3.68
CA PHE A 66 -5.84 -15.62 3.42
C PHE A 66 -5.23 -14.34 4.01
N LEU A 67 -4.39 -14.45 5.03
CA LEU A 67 -3.81 -13.27 5.73
C LEU A 67 -2.67 -12.60 4.96
N LEU A 68 -2.07 -13.26 3.96
CA LEU A 68 -0.93 -12.73 3.23
C LEU A 68 -1.33 -11.95 1.95
N SER A 69 -2.59 -12.06 1.53
CA SER A 69 -3.06 -11.48 0.27
C SER A 69 -3.15 -9.95 0.27
N GLY A 70 -3.16 -9.31 1.44
CA GLY A 70 -3.28 -7.85 1.59
C GLY A 70 -1.98 -7.12 1.95
N CYS A 71 -0.87 -7.83 2.13
CA CYS A 71 0.39 -7.17 2.46
C CYS A 71 0.86 -6.31 1.27
N ALA A 72 1.10 -5.04 1.53
CA ALA A 72 1.60 -4.08 0.57
C ALA A 72 2.95 -3.51 0.99
N ILE A 73 3.75 -3.16 0.00
CA ILE A 73 5.07 -2.61 0.15
C ILE A 73 5.14 -1.25 -0.52
N ALA A 74 5.68 -0.26 0.18
CA ALA A 74 5.81 1.11 -0.31
C ALA A 74 7.28 1.54 -0.36
N THR A 75 7.66 2.19 -1.45
CA THR A 75 8.94 2.89 -1.52
C THR A 75 8.93 4.07 -0.55
N PRO A 76 10.07 4.44 0.06
CA PRO A 76 10.14 5.70 0.77
C PRO A 76 9.81 6.84 -0.20
N PHE A 77 9.27 7.93 0.32
CA PHE A 77 9.04 9.11 -0.49
C PHE A 77 10.37 9.65 -1.02
N ARG A 78 10.44 9.89 -2.33
CA ARG A 78 11.61 10.40 -3.02
C ARG A 78 11.33 11.84 -3.44
N ASP A 79 12.02 12.78 -2.80
CA ASP A 79 11.88 14.20 -3.06
C ASP A 79 12.68 14.67 -4.27
N ASN A 80 12.19 15.74 -4.90
CA ASN A 80 12.97 16.64 -5.75
C ASN A 80 13.34 17.89 -4.93
N PRO A 81 14.54 17.94 -4.30
CA PRO A 81 14.90 19.00 -3.36
C PRO A 81 14.99 20.38 -4.01
N GLU A 82 15.44 20.45 -5.27
CA GLU A 82 15.58 21.71 -6.02
C GLU A 82 14.21 22.36 -6.24
N ALA A 83 13.25 21.58 -6.75
CA ALA A 83 11.89 22.05 -6.96
C ALA A 83 11.16 22.34 -5.64
N ARG A 84 11.49 21.60 -4.57
CA ARG A 84 10.90 21.78 -3.23
C ARG A 84 11.30 23.08 -2.57
N ALA A 85 12.55 23.50 -2.71
CA ALA A 85 13.03 24.74 -2.09
C ALA A 85 12.28 26.00 -2.57
N GLN A 86 11.66 25.89 -3.75
CA GLN A 86 10.92 26.97 -4.41
C GLN A 86 9.39 26.80 -4.28
N ALA A 87 8.94 25.71 -3.62
CA ALA A 87 7.54 25.33 -3.61
C ALA A 87 6.73 26.07 -2.54
N GLY A 88 5.59 26.61 -2.95
CA GLY A 88 4.51 27.04 -2.06
C GLY A 88 3.55 25.88 -1.74
N PRO A 89 2.24 26.14 -1.65
CA PRO A 89 1.22 25.09 -1.59
C PRO A 89 1.42 24.05 -2.69
N ALA A 90 1.12 22.79 -2.39
CA ALA A 90 1.35 21.67 -3.30
C ALA A 90 0.12 20.77 -3.39
N ILE A 91 0.06 19.97 -4.44
CA ILE A 91 -1.00 18.98 -4.66
C ILE A 91 -0.40 17.58 -4.79
N ALA A 92 -0.96 16.63 -4.04
CA ALA A 92 -0.69 15.22 -4.22
C ALA A 92 -1.72 14.62 -5.19
N ALA A 93 -1.22 13.88 -6.18
CA ALA A 93 -2.02 13.07 -7.09
C ALA A 93 -1.79 11.60 -6.77
N ILE A 94 -2.88 10.89 -6.49
CA ILE A 94 -2.89 9.49 -6.11
C ILE A 94 -3.59 8.71 -7.22
N THR A 95 -2.95 7.67 -7.74
CA THR A 95 -3.55 6.77 -8.73
C THR A 95 -3.54 5.35 -8.18
N GLU A 96 -4.68 4.67 -8.25
CA GLU A 96 -4.80 3.22 -8.08
C GLU A 96 -4.89 2.55 -9.44
N ALA A 97 -4.19 1.43 -9.60
CA ALA A 97 -4.29 0.54 -10.75
C ALA A 97 -4.58 -0.88 -10.25
N GLN A 98 -5.69 -1.45 -10.71
CA GLN A 98 -6.02 -2.87 -10.57
C GLN A 98 -5.52 -3.61 -11.81
N LEU A 99 -4.62 -4.57 -11.63
CA LEU A 99 -3.99 -5.30 -12.72
C LEU A 99 -4.69 -6.63 -13.00
N GLY A 100 -4.73 -7.04 -14.27
CA GLY A 100 -5.22 -8.35 -14.69
C GLY A 100 -4.21 -9.47 -14.44
N ALA A 101 -4.65 -10.72 -14.63
CA ALA A 101 -3.81 -11.90 -14.37
C ALA A 101 -2.70 -12.15 -15.41
N ASP A 102 -2.75 -11.52 -16.60
CA ASP A 102 -1.73 -11.69 -17.64
C ASP A 102 -0.37 -11.14 -17.19
N ARG A 103 0.57 -12.06 -16.96
CA ARG A 103 1.93 -11.75 -16.52
C ARG A 103 2.72 -10.89 -17.53
N ALA A 104 2.56 -11.14 -18.83
CA ALA A 104 3.28 -10.38 -19.85
C ALA A 104 2.78 -8.93 -19.89
N ALA A 105 1.46 -8.74 -19.80
CA ALA A 105 0.86 -7.40 -19.69
C ALA A 105 1.32 -6.69 -18.40
N ARG A 106 1.29 -7.36 -17.24
CA ARG A 106 1.78 -6.81 -15.96
C ARG A 106 3.25 -6.38 -16.04
N ASN A 107 4.10 -7.16 -16.70
CA ASN A 107 5.51 -6.80 -16.88
C ASN A 107 5.66 -5.49 -17.66
N ARG A 108 4.90 -5.34 -18.76
CA ARG A 108 4.88 -4.09 -19.55
C ARG A 108 4.36 -2.91 -18.73
N PHE A 109 3.34 -3.09 -17.91
CA PHE A 109 2.88 -2.06 -16.97
C PHE A 109 4.02 -1.58 -16.06
N TRP A 110 4.77 -2.50 -15.44
CA TRP A 110 5.91 -2.13 -14.59
C TRP A 110 7.07 -1.51 -15.36
N GLU A 111 7.29 -1.88 -16.62
CA GLU A 111 8.25 -1.19 -17.50
C GLU A 111 7.84 0.26 -17.75
N GLY A 112 6.56 0.50 -18.08
CA GLY A 112 5.99 1.84 -18.23
C GLY A 112 6.14 2.68 -16.95
N THR A 113 5.82 2.10 -15.79
CA THR A 113 5.99 2.76 -14.48
C THR A 113 7.45 3.17 -14.25
N ARG A 114 8.43 2.30 -14.53
CA ARG A 114 9.85 2.63 -14.38
C ARG A 114 10.30 3.75 -15.31
N ARG A 115 9.80 3.80 -16.55
CA ARG A 115 10.11 4.90 -17.48
C ARG A 115 9.56 6.23 -16.97
N VAL A 116 8.33 6.22 -16.45
CA VAL A 116 7.75 7.41 -15.80
C VAL A 116 8.60 7.84 -14.61
N GLU A 117 8.97 6.92 -13.71
CA GLU A 117 9.84 7.23 -12.57
C GLU A 117 11.15 7.91 -12.98
N GLN A 118 11.80 7.42 -14.04
CA GLN A 118 13.04 7.98 -14.55
C GLN A 118 12.87 9.39 -15.14
N ALA A 119 11.70 9.67 -15.73
CA ALA A 119 11.41 10.97 -16.33
C ALA A 119 10.80 11.99 -15.35
N LEU A 120 10.20 11.54 -14.23
CA LEU A 120 9.47 12.38 -13.28
C LEU A 120 10.34 13.51 -12.71
N MET A 121 11.60 13.23 -12.35
CA MET A 121 12.52 14.22 -11.79
C MET A 121 12.82 15.38 -12.74
N GLN A 122 12.61 15.19 -14.04
CA GLN A 122 12.84 16.21 -15.07
C GLN A 122 11.56 16.97 -15.42
N GLN A 123 10.41 16.62 -14.84
CA GLN A 123 9.14 17.29 -15.13
C GLN A 123 9.06 18.62 -14.37
N PRO A 124 8.74 19.73 -15.05
CA PRO A 124 8.55 21.02 -14.39
C PRO A 124 7.46 20.94 -13.32
N GLY A 125 7.75 21.47 -12.14
CA GLY A 125 6.83 21.50 -11.00
C GLY A 125 6.70 20.17 -10.24
N PHE A 126 7.45 19.12 -10.59
CA PHE A 126 7.45 17.86 -9.85
C PHE A 126 8.24 17.97 -8.54
N LEU A 127 7.61 17.58 -7.43
CA LEU A 127 8.18 17.72 -6.07
C LEU A 127 8.59 16.40 -5.42
N GLY A 128 8.05 15.28 -5.88
CA GLY A 128 8.45 13.96 -5.40
C GLY A 128 7.39 12.88 -5.59
N TYR A 129 7.74 11.65 -5.25
CA TYR A 129 6.84 10.51 -5.41
C TYR A 129 7.07 9.37 -4.42
N SER A 130 6.06 8.50 -4.32
CA SER A 130 6.16 7.19 -3.68
C SER A 130 5.29 6.19 -4.46
N ILE A 131 5.71 4.93 -4.50
CA ILE A 131 4.97 3.84 -5.14
C ILE A 131 4.68 2.78 -4.09
N ARG A 132 3.44 2.31 -4.05
CA ARG A 132 2.98 1.21 -3.21
C ARG A 132 2.41 0.10 -4.09
N ARG A 133 2.59 -1.15 -3.68
CA ARG A 133 1.98 -2.30 -4.38
C ARG A 133 1.73 -3.44 -3.41
N GLU A 134 0.73 -4.26 -3.71
CA GLU A 134 0.56 -5.53 -3.01
C GLU A 134 1.70 -6.49 -3.35
N ILE A 135 2.12 -7.29 -2.37
CA ILE A 135 3.21 -8.27 -2.53
C ILE A 135 2.72 -9.49 -3.31
N LEU A 136 1.53 -9.98 -2.97
CA LEU A 136 0.88 -11.14 -3.60
C LEU A 136 -0.40 -10.78 -4.35
N GLY A 137 -0.76 -9.50 -4.36
CA GLY A 137 -1.97 -9.01 -5.01
C GLY A 137 -1.71 -8.40 -6.38
N ASP A 138 -2.70 -7.68 -6.85
CA ASP A 138 -2.80 -7.12 -8.19
C ASP A 138 -3.06 -5.61 -8.19
N ARG A 139 -3.05 -4.99 -7.00
CA ARG A 139 -3.13 -3.53 -6.88
C ARG A 139 -1.77 -2.87 -6.80
N ALA A 140 -1.70 -1.72 -7.46
CA ALA A 140 -0.59 -0.78 -7.38
C ALA A 140 -1.13 0.64 -7.17
N TRP A 141 -0.41 1.42 -6.38
CA TRP A 141 -0.70 2.82 -6.14
C TRP A 141 0.53 3.67 -6.42
N THR A 142 0.32 4.82 -7.04
CA THR A 142 1.33 5.85 -7.18
C THR A 142 0.87 7.11 -6.47
N MET A 143 1.79 7.76 -5.76
CA MET A 143 1.62 9.08 -5.19
C MET A 143 2.67 9.98 -5.83
N THR A 144 2.23 11.07 -6.43
CA THR A 144 3.12 12.11 -6.97
C THR A 144 2.72 13.45 -6.37
N VAL A 145 3.69 14.31 -6.09
CA VAL A 145 3.46 15.63 -5.52
C VAL A 145 3.95 16.68 -6.50
N TRP A 146 3.13 17.72 -6.70
CA TRP A 146 3.34 18.76 -7.70
C TRP A 146 3.19 20.14 -7.08
N GLN A 147 3.93 21.13 -7.59
CA GLN A 147 3.83 22.53 -7.19
C GLN A 147 2.45 23.11 -7.48
N SER A 148 1.82 22.68 -8.57
CA SER A 148 0.48 23.12 -8.94
C SER A 148 -0.29 22.04 -9.69
N GLU A 149 -1.60 22.21 -9.76
CA GLU A 149 -2.44 21.35 -10.62
C GLU A 149 -2.11 21.52 -12.11
N ALA A 150 -1.68 22.72 -12.53
CA ALA A 150 -1.26 22.95 -13.91
C ALA A 150 -0.03 22.11 -14.29
N ASP A 151 0.92 21.93 -13.36
CA ASP A 151 2.11 21.10 -13.58
C ASP A 151 1.76 19.62 -13.70
N LEU A 152 0.87 19.14 -12.83
CA LEU A 152 0.32 17.79 -12.92
C LEU A 152 -0.38 17.55 -14.26
N VAL A 153 -1.24 18.47 -14.71
CA VAL A 153 -1.95 18.35 -15.99
C VAL A 153 -0.95 18.33 -17.16
N ARG A 154 0.07 19.19 -17.13
CA ARG A 154 1.13 19.20 -18.15
C ARG A 154 1.85 17.86 -18.22
N PHE A 155 2.15 17.26 -17.06
CA PHE A 155 2.75 15.94 -17.01
C PHE A 155 1.82 14.86 -17.58
N VAL A 156 0.54 14.85 -17.21
CA VAL A 156 -0.44 13.87 -17.74
C VAL A 156 -0.55 13.96 -19.27
N GLN A 157 -0.40 15.15 -19.83
CA GLN A 157 -0.40 15.42 -21.27
C GLN A 157 0.96 15.15 -21.96
N SER A 158 2.03 14.93 -21.20
CA SER A 158 3.38 14.69 -21.74
C SER A 158 3.45 13.41 -22.57
N GLY A 159 4.43 13.36 -23.47
CA GLY A 159 4.69 12.17 -24.28
C GLY A 159 5.02 10.94 -23.44
N VAL A 160 5.84 11.11 -22.40
CA VAL A 160 6.26 9.99 -21.52
C VAL A 160 5.08 9.38 -20.76
N HIS A 161 4.15 10.20 -20.27
CA HIS A 161 2.95 9.67 -19.60
C HIS A 161 2.04 8.95 -20.58
N ARG A 162 1.79 9.54 -21.77
CA ARG A 162 0.98 8.91 -22.81
C ARG A 162 1.55 7.58 -23.30
N GLU A 163 2.87 7.51 -23.49
CA GLU A 163 3.55 6.27 -23.87
C GLU A 163 3.40 5.20 -22.78
N ALA A 164 3.61 5.57 -21.51
CA ALA A 164 3.47 4.64 -20.39
C ALA A 164 2.04 4.09 -20.25
N ILE A 165 1.01 4.94 -20.44
CA ILE A 165 -0.39 4.49 -20.50
C ILE A 165 -0.59 3.56 -21.71
N GLY A 166 -0.07 3.90 -22.88
CA GLY A 166 -0.16 3.06 -24.07
C GLY A 166 0.40 1.65 -23.85
N ILE A 167 1.57 1.55 -23.20
CA ILE A 167 2.25 0.29 -22.88
C ILE A 167 1.53 -0.48 -21.77
N GLY A 168 1.07 0.22 -20.73
CA GLY A 168 0.50 -0.40 -19.53
C GLY A 168 -0.98 -0.75 -19.63
N ARG A 169 -1.74 -0.09 -20.51
CA ARG A 169 -3.20 -0.24 -20.62
C ARG A 169 -3.70 -1.69 -20.77
N PRO A 170 -3.06 -2.59 -21.55
CA PRO A 170 -3.51 -3.98 -21.65
C PRO A 170 -3.51 -4.74 -20.31
N ALA A 171 -2.79 -4.26 -19.30
CA ALA A 171 -2.75 -4.88 -17.98
C ALA A 171 -3.82 -4.35 -17.02
N LEU A 172 -4.49 -3.23 -17.35
CA LEU A 172 -5.40 -2.55 -16.44
C LEU A 172 -6.81 -3.15 -16.53
N VAL A 173 -7.34 -3.55 -15.37
CA VAL A 173 -8.74 -3.97 -15.20
C VAL A 173 -9.59 -2.77 -14.79
N SER A 174 -9.08 -1.97 -13.85
CA SER A 174 -9.71 -0.74 -13.41
C SER A 174 -8.65 0.20 -12.82
N GLY A 175 -9.06 1.44 -12.53
CA GLY A 175 -8.19 2.40 -11.88
C GLY A 175 -8.98 3.55 -11.29
N ARG A 176 -8.43 4.13 -10.24
CA ARG A 176 -8.99 5.29 -9.56
C ARG A 176 -7.97 6.40 -9.44
N PHE A 177 -8.47 7.60 -9.26
CA PHE A 177 -7.63 8.77 -9.15
C PHE A 177 -8.20 9.79 -8.17
N ALA A 178 -7.34 10.28 -7.29
CA ALA A 178 -7.67 11.32 -6.32
C ALA A 178 -6.62 12.43 -6.34
N ARG A 179 -7.07 13.64 -5.99
CA ARG A 179 -6.20 14.79 -5.76
C ARG A 179 -6.42 15.29 -4.36
N VAL A 180 -5.34 15.63 -3.68
CA VAL A 180 -5.37 16.10 -2.30
C VAL A 180 -4.42 17.28 -2.16
N PRO A 181 -4.90 18.46 -1.76
CA PRO A 181 -4.02 19.56 -1.36
C PRO A 181 -3.16 19.18 -0.16
N LEU A 182 -1.88 19.56 -0.18
CA LEU A 182 -1.00 19.39 0.96
C LEU A 182 -1.08 20.62 1.88
N ALA A 183 -0.98 20.37 3.19
CA ALA A 183 -0.84 21.46 4.14
C ALA A 183 0.48 22.23 3.92
N PRO A 184 0.56 23.53 4.30
CA PRO A 184 1.81 24.27 4.22
C PRO A 184 2.95 23.54 4.94
N GLY A 185 4.07 23.32 4.25
CA GLY A 185 5.24 22.59 4.79
C GLY A 185 5.11 21.06 4.79
N GLU A 186 3.95 20.49 4.46
CA GLU A 186 3.78 19.04 4.29
C GLU A 186 4.50 18.57 3.02
N ARG A 187 5.47 17.66 3.16
CA ARG A 187 6.29 17.18 2.04
C ARG A 187 5.56 16.16 1.18
N SER A 188 4.77 15.29 1.80
CA SER A 188 4.02 14.20 1.18
C SER A 188 2.84 13.79 2.05
N LEU A 189 1.83 13.17 1.46
CA LEU A 189 0.80 12.47 2.23
C LEU A 189 1.36 11.22 2.90
N SER A 190 0.75 10.80 4.01
CA SER A 190 0.86 9.43 4.47
C SER A 190 0.10 8.49 3.52
N TRP A 191 0.54 7.24 3.43
CA TRP A 191 -0.18 6.24 2.63
C TRP A 191 -1.60 5.99 3.14
N ALA A 192 -1.84 6.06 4.45
CA ALA A 192 -3.19 5.94 5.00
C ALA A 192 -4.14 7.02 4.46
N ARG A 193 -3.74 8.31 4.52
CA ARG A 193 -4.53 9.41 3.95
C ARG A 193 -4.69 9.29 2.43
N ALA A 194 -3.67 8.78 1.74
CA ALA A 194 -3.72 8.60 0.30
C ALA A 194 -4.71 7.49 -0.12
N LEU A 195 -4.78 6.40 0.65
CA LEU A 195 -5.73 5.31 0.42
C LEU A 195 -7.15 5.76 0.75
N GLU A 196 -7.37 6.48 1.86
CA GLU A 196 -8.68 7.08 2.15
C GLU A 196 -9.16 8.02 1.03
N ALA A 197 -8.25 8.82 0.46
CA ALA A 197 -8.58 9.69 -0.65
C ALA A 197 -8.96 8.91 -1.94
N ILE A 198 -8.37 7.73 -2.16
CA ILE A 198 -8.62 6.94 -3.37
C ILE A 198 -9.95 6.20 -3.33
N GLU A 199 -10.44 5.83 -2.14
CA GLU A 199 -11.74 5.18 -1.94
C GLU A 199 -12.90 6.03 -2.48
N ASN A 200 -12.78 7.35 -2.33
CA ASN A 200 -13.73 8.34 -2.86
C ASN A 200 -13.23 8.99 -4.17
N GLY A 201 -12.18 8.43 -4.77
CA GLY A 201 -11.56 8.91 -5.99
C GLY A 201 -12.42 8.68 -7.23
N ARG A 202 -12.10 9.38 -8.32
CA ARG A 202 -12.79 9.20 -9.60
C ARG A 202 -12.29 7.94 -10.29
N ASN A 203 -13.21 7.16 -10.87
CA ASN A 203 -12.86 6.05 -11.74
C ASN A 203 -12.24 6.59 -13.05
N LEU A 204 -11.17 5.96 -13.52
CA LEU A 204 -10.40 6.41 -14.69
C LEU A 204 -10.84 5.79 -16.02
N TYR A 205 -11.55 4.66 -15.97
CA TYR A 205 -11.88 3.83 -17.13
C TYR A 205 -13.36 3.44 -17.21
N GLU A 206 -14.20 4.19 -16.50
CA GLU A 206 -15.67 4.13 -16.62
C GLU A 206 -16.16 5.20 -17.59
#